data_AF-A0A558AI34-F1
#
_entry.id   AF-A0A558AI34-F1
#
_cell.length_a   1.000
_cell.length_b   1.000
_cell.length_c   1.000
_cell.angle_alpha   90.00
_cell.angle_beta   90.00
_cell.angle_gamma   90.00
#
_symmetry.space_group_name_H-M   'P 1'
#
loop_
_entity.id
_entity.type
_entity.pdbx_description
1 polymer ?
#
loop_
_entity_poly.entity_id
_entity_poly.type
_entity_poly.pdbx_seq_one_letter_code
_entity_poly.pdbx_strand_id
1 'polypeptide(L)'
;MDPSLIVIVVVVAALAFDFTNGFHDTANAMATSIATGALKPKVAVAISAVLNLAGAFLSIEVAKTISGGIVDDTKVTPVIVFAGLVGAIIWNLLTWLFGLPSSSSHALFGGLIGATWIASGADAVHFGSVVSKILIPAVASPLVAGLVAAVGTFLVYKITASVRQDVVGKTFKTAQALSASLVSLAHGTNDAQKTMGVITLTLISSGSLAAGSAPPLWVILTAGTAIAAGTYLGGWRIIQTMGKKITEIQTPQGFAAETSAAVTILASSHLGFALSTTHVCSGGIIGSGVGRKLAEVRWGVAGRMALAWLCTLPAAAVVGAIAAEVSSSGSIGTVLVGVAGVIVALVIYLWSRRNPVTAANVNQSSPAEPVAASA
;
A
#
# COMPACT_ATOMS: atom_id res chain seq x y z
N MET A 1 -23.14 20.43 6.97
CA MET A 1 -21.88 21.22 6.94
C MET A 1 -21.89 22.07 5.70
N ASP A 2 -21.23 23.22 5.71
CA ASP A 2 -20.97 23.98 4.48
C ASP A 2 -20.29 23.04 3.45
N PRO A 3 -20.77 22.96 2.20
CA PRO A 3 -20.16 22.14 1.15
C PRO A 3 -18.65 22.36 0.99
N SER A 4 -18.18 23.60 1.20
CA SER A 4 -16.76 23.93 1.14
C SER A 4 -15.96 23.32 2.30
N LEU A 5 -16.54 23.30 3.51
CA LEU A 5 -15.88 22.77 4.72
C LEU A 5 -15.70 21.25 4.64
N ILE A 6 -16.71 20.50 4.18
CA ILE A 6 -16.59 19.05 4.06
C ILE A 6 -15.55 18.65 3.01
N VAL A 7 -15.45 19.38 1.89
CA VAL A 7 -14.41 19.15 0.89
C VAL A 7 -13.02 19.31 1.48
N ILE A 8 -12.78 20.37 2.26
CA ILE A 8 -11.50 20.58 2.95
C ILE A 8 -11.19 19.41 3.90
N VAL A 9 -12.19 18.98 4.69
CA VAL A 9 -12.03 17.84 5.61
C VAL A 9 -11.69 16.55 4.87
N VAL A 10 -12.34 16.28 3.73
CA VAL A 10 -12.04 15.12 2.88
C VAL A 10 -10.64 15.22 2.30
N VAL A 11 -10.20 16.38 1.81
CA VAL A 11 -8.83 16.58 1.31
C VAL A 11 -7.82 16.28 2.41
N VAL A 12 -8.02 16.80 3.63
CA VAL A 12 -7.14 16.51 4.77
C VAL A 12 -7.14 15.01 5.09
N ALA A 13 -8.30 14.36 5.11
CA ALA A 13 -8.39 12.91 5.34
C ALA A 13 -7.72 12.10 4.23
N ALA A 14 -7.84 12.51 2.97
CA ALA A 14 -7.20 11.85 1.83
C ALA A 14 -5.68 11.98 1.92
N LEU A 15 -5.15 13.16 2.27
CA LEU A 15 -3.72 13.37 2.48
C LEU A 15 -3.21 12.60 3.71
N ALA A 16 -4.00 12.49 4.78
CA ALA A 16 -3.66 11.66 5.93
C ALA A 16 -3.63 10.17 5.54
N PHE A 17 -4.58 9.70 4.74
CA PHE A 17 -4.56 8.37 4.16
C PHE A 17 -3.30 8.14 3.32
N ASP A 18 -2.96 9.05 2.42
CA ASP A 18 -1.80 8.93 1.53
C ASP A 18 -0.46 8.93 2.30
N PHE A 19 -0.39 9.74 3.35
CA PHE A 19 0.71 9.71 4.30
C PHE A 19 0.79 8.35 5.01
N THR A 20 -0.34 7.79 5.45
CA THR A 20 -0.35 6.46 6.06
C THR A 20 0.07 5.38 5.06
N ASN A 21 -0.36 5.50 3.81
CA ASN A 21 0.02 4.62 2.72
C ASN A 21 1.53 4.65 2.49
N GLY A 22 2.12 5.84 2.36
CA GLY A 22 3.55 6.01 2.14
C GLY A 22 4.41 5.29 3.17
N PHE A 23 4.10 5.46 4.47
CA PHE A 23 4.89 4.79 5.51
C PHE A 23 4.63 3.27 5.54
N HIS A 24 3.39 2.83 5.30
CA HIS A 24 3.00 1.41 5.31
C HIS A 24 3.72 0.64 4.19
N ASP A 25 3.68 1.20 2.98
CA ASP A 25 4.19 0.60 1.76
C ASP A 25 5.68 0.85 1.52
N THR A 26 6.35 1.65 2.36
CA THR A 26 7.82 1.76 2.35
C THR A 26 8.47 0.37 2.44
N ALA A 27 7.84 -0.55 3.18
CA ALA A 27 8.31 -1.93 3.31
C ALA A 27 8.32 -2.68 1.98
N ASN A 28 7.37 -2.40 1.09
CA ASN A 28 7.26 -3.09 -0.20
C ASN A 28 8.47 -2.80 -1.10
N ALA A 29 9.00 -1.58 -1.06
CA ALA A 29 10.14 -1.17 -1.86
C ALA A 29 11.50 -1.39 -1.18
N MET A 30 11.58 -1.24 0.15
CA MET A 30 12.87 -1.11 0.85
C MET A 30 13.18 -2.22 1.84
N ALA A 31 12.23 -3.10 2.22
CA ALA A 31 12.51 -4.11 3.23
C ALA A 31 13.57 -5.13 2.78
N THR A 32 13.53 -5.52 1.52
CA THR A 32 14.48 -6.46 0.90
C THR A 32 15.88 -5.86 0.80
N SER A 33 16.01 -4.62 0.33
CA SER A 33 17.31 -3.95 0.18
C SER A 33 17.95 -3.57 1.52
N ILE A 34 17.13 -3.31 2.55
CA ILE A 34 17.58 -3.14 3.93
C ILE A 34 18.02 -4.47 4.53
N ALA A 35 17.26 -5.55 4.31
CA ALA A 35 17.56 -6.86 4.89
C ALA A 35 18.83 -7.50 4.31
N THR A 36 19.08 -7.33 3.01
CA THR A 36 20.32 -7.81 2.36
C THR A 36 21.54 -6.93 2.65
N GLY A 37 21.33 -5.75 3.25
CA GLY A 37 22.38 -4.75 3.46
C GLY A 37 22.86 -4.09 2.17
N ALA A 38 22.04 -4.07 1.12
CA ALA A 38 22.30 -3.28 -0.10
C ALA A 38 22.17 -1.78 0.18
N LEU A 39 21.21 -1.39 1.01
CA LEU A 39 21.01 0.00 1.45
C LEU A 39 20.94 0.10 2.98
N LYS A 40 21.47 1.20 3.52
CA LYS A 40 21.28 1.54 4.93
C LYS A 40 19.84 2.00 5.15
N PRO A 41 19.17 1.67 6.28
CA PRO A 41 17.76 1.98 6.51
C PRO A 41 17.36 3.44 6.23
N LYS A 42 18.12 4.42 6.76
CA LYS A 42 17.83 5.85 6.57
C LYS A 42 18.05 6.33 5.13
N VAL A 43 19.02 5.74 4.43
CA VAL A 43 19.30 6.07 3.02
C VAL A 43 18.19 5.48 2.14
N ALA A 44 17.77 4.24 2.43
CA ALA A 44 16.70 3.56 1.72
C ALA A 44 15.39 4.35 1.73
N VAL A 45 14.93 4.79 2.91
CA VAL A 45 13.69 5.58 3.02
C VAL A 45 13.80 6.98 2.40
N ALA A 46 15.00 7.59 2.42
CA ALA A 46 15.22 8.90 1.77
C ALA A 46 15.14 8.80 0.24
N ILE A 47 15.80 7.80 -0.35
CA ILE A 47 15.72 7.51 -1.79
C ILE A 47 14.26 7.20 -2.15
N SER A 48 13.61 6.34 -1.37
CA SER A 48 12.22 5.95 -1.61
C SER A 48 11.29 7.16 -1.58
N ALA A 49 11.43 8.07 -0.62
CA ALA A 49 10.61 9.28 -0.52
C ALA A 49 10.75 10.19 -1.76
N VAL A 50 11.99 10.44 -2.21
CA VAL A 50 12.25 11.26 -3.41
C VAL A 50 11.64 10.62 -4.65
N LEU A 51 11.81 9.30 -4.82
CA LEU A 51 11.28 8.59 -5.98
C LEU A 51 9.76 8.44 -5.94
N ASN A 52 9.16 8.31 -4.76
CA ASN A 52 7.70 8.36 -4.61
C ASN A 52 7.14 9.71 -5.04
N LEU A 53 7.78 10.81 -4.60
CA LEU A 53 7.40 12.15 -5.04
C LEU A 53 7.54 12.30 -6.55
N ALA A 54 8.66 11.86 -7.13
CA ALA A 54 8.88 11.92 -8.58
C ALA A 54 7.85 11.08 -9.35
N GLY A 55 7.56 9.86 -8.88
CA GLY A 55 6.59 8.94 -9.47
C GLY A 55 5.18 9.52 -9.52
N ALA A 56 4.79 10.30 -8.52
CA ALA A 56 3.49 10.99 -8.48
C ALA A 56 3.27 11.93 -9.69
N PHE A 57 4.32 12.44 -10.33
CA PHE A 57 4.24 13.30 -11.52
C PHE A 57 4.32 12.55 -12.85
N LEU A 58 4.52 11.23 -12.85
CA LEU A 58 4.76 10.47 -14.08
C LEU A 58 3.48 10.01 -14.80
N SER A 59 2.34 9.92 -14.11
CA SER A 59 1.09 9.47 -14.70
C SER A 59 -0.13 9.95 -13.90
N ILE A 60 -1.29 9.98 -14.56
CA ILE A 60 -2.60 10.29 -13.99
C ILE A 60 -3.68 9.25 -14.39
N GLU A 61 -3.29 8.14 -15.03
CA GLU A 61 -4.21 7.12 -15.56
C GLU A 61 -4.94 6.31 -14.49
N VAL A 62 -4.26 5.97 -13.39
CA VAL A 62 -4.88 5.30 -12.23
C VAL A 62 -5.88 6.24 -11.55
N ALA A 63 -5.55 7.53 -11.42
CA ALA A 63 -6.43 8.53 -10.83
C ALA A 63 -7.76 8.65 -11.59
N LYS A 64 -7.70 8.69 -12.92
CA LYS A 64 -8.88 8.70 -13.81
C LYS A 64 -9.75 7.45 -13.65
N THR A 65 -9.14 6.31 -13.34
CA THR A 65 -9.87 5.03 -13.19
C THR A 65 -10.60 4.93 -11.84
N ILE A 66 -10.11 5.62 -10.81
CA ILE A 66 -10.76 5.70 -9.50
C ILE A 66 -12.04 6.55 -9.58
N SER A 67 -12.00 7.68 -10.27
CA SER A 67 -13.09 8.68 -10.33
C SER A 67 -14.21 8.32 -11.33
N GLY A 68 -14.65 7.07 -11.41
CA GLY A 68 -15.77 6.70 -12.30
C GLY A 68 -15.94 5.21 -12.60
N GLY A 69 -15.20 4.33 -11.90
CA GLY A 69 -15.19 2.90 -12.21
C GLY A 69 -15.90 2.00 -11.20
N ILE A 70 -15.97 2.39 -9.93
CA ILE A 70 -16.28 1.47 -8.81
C ILE A 70 -17.61 1.82 -8.14
N VAL A 71 -17.91 3.11 -8.06
CA VAL A 71 -19.12 3.67 -7.44
C VAL A 71 -19.78 4.61 -8.44
N ASP A 72 -21.09 4.78 -8.30
CA ASP A 72 -21.86 5.77 -9.07
C ASP A 72 -21.58 7.17 -8.52
N ASP A 73 -20.77 7.96 -9.23
CA ASP A 73 -20.34 9.30 -8.82
C ASP A 73 -21.51 10.24 -8.53
N THR A 74 -22.69 10.01 -9.14
CA THR A 74 -23.88 10.85 -8.92
C THR A 74 -24.55 10.60 -7.57
N LYS A 75 -24.27 9.45 -6.95
CA LYS A 75 -24.80 9.03 -5.65
C LYS A 75 -23.77 9.12 -4.53
N VAL A 76 -22.56 9.57 -4.83
CA VAL A 76 -21.48 9.73 -3.86
C VAL A 76 -21.38 11.18 -3.44
N THR A 77 -21.36 11.42 -2.13
CA THR A 77 -21.16 12.74 -1.55
C THR A 77 -19.79 12.82 -0.86
N PRO A 78 -19.24 14.03 -0.64
CA PRO A 78 -18.01 14.20 0.14
C PRO A 78 -18.06 13.55 1.53
N VAL A 79 -19.25 13.49 2.16
CA VAL A 79 -19.43 12.83 3.46
C VAL A 79 -19.22 11.31 3.36
N ILE A 80 -19.68 10.68 2.29
CA ILE A 80 -19.48 9.25 2.04
C ILE A 80 -17.99 8.96 1.79
N VAL A 81 -17.33 9.81 0.99
CA VAL A 81 -15.88 9.69 0.74
C VAL A 81 -15.10 9.83 2.04
N PHE A 82 -15.44 10.81 2.88
CA PHE A 82 -14.85 10.98 4.20
C PHE A 82 -14.98 9.74 5.08
N ALA A 83 -16.19 9.18 5.18
CA ALA A 83 -16.44 7.96 5.95
C ALA A 83 -15.61 6.77 5.45
N GLY A 84 -15.53 6.59 4.12
CA GLY A 84 -14.70 5.55 3.52
C GLY A 84 -13.21 5.73 3.81
N LEU A 85 -12.70 6.95 3.74
CA LEU A 85 -11.31 7.28 4.09
C LEU A 85 -10.99 6.99 5.55
N VAL A 86 -11.90 7.31 6.48
CA VAL A 86 -11.72 6.98 7.90
C VAL A 86 -11.60 5.46 8.09
N GLY A 87 -12.45 4.67 7.42
CA GLY A 87 -12.34 3.22 7.43
C GLY A 87 -11.00 2.70 6.92
N ALA A 88 -10.52 3.26 5.81
CA ALA A 88 -9.23 2.91 5.22
C ALA A 88 -8.05 3.27 6.13
N ILE A 89 -8.04 4.48 6.71
CA ILE A 89 -6.99 4.96 7.63
C ILE A 89 -6.92 4.08 8.87
N ILE A 90 -8.06 3.82 9.52
CA ILE A 90 -8.08 3.01 10.75
C ILE A 90 -7.53 1.62 10.46
N TRP A 91 -7.94 1.00 9.35
CA TRP A 91 -7.44 -0.32 8.97
C TRP A 91 -5.94 -0.33 8.67
N ASN A 92 -5.43 0.68 7.96
CA ASN A 92 -3.99 0.84 7.71
C ASN A 92 -3.19 1.00 9.02
N LEU A 93 -3.69 1.79 9.97
CA LEU A 93 -3.03 1.97 11.27
C LEU A 93 -3.05 0.68 12.11
N LEU A 94 -4.15 -0.06 12.12
CA LEU A 94 -4.26 -1.32 12.84
C LEU A 94 -3.31 -2.38 12.29
N THR A 95 -3.29 -2.57 10.97
CA THR A 95 -2.38 -3.53 10.32
C THR A 95 -0.92 -3.14 10.53
N TRP A 96 -0.59 -1.85 10.48
CA TRP A 96 0.73 -1.36 10.85
C TRP A 96 1.12 -1.65 12.30
N LEU A 97 0.21 -1.45 13.25
CA LEU A 97 0.45 -1.73 14.67
C LEU A 97 0.88 -3.19 14.86
N PHE A 98 0.20 -4.11 14.17
CA PHE A 98 0.51 -5.53 14.19
C PHE A 98 1.67 -5.94 13.25
N GLY A 99 2.23 -5.01 12.49
CA GLY A 99 3.29 -5.28 11.52
C GLY A 99 2.86 -6.24 10.41
N LEU A 100 1.57 -6.24 10.08
CA LEU A 100 0.97 -7.06 9.02
C LEU A 100 1.06 -6.30 7.69
N PRO A 101 1.71 -6.87 6.66
CA PRO A 101 1.74 -6.28 5.33
C PRO A 101 0.36 -6.45 4.66
N SER A 102 -0.50 -5.47 4.84
CA SER A 102 -1.80 -5.33 4.16
C SER A 102 -1.71 -4.40 2.94
N SER A 103 -2.77 -4.40 2.13
CA SER A 103 -2.88 -3.50 0.97
C SER A 103 -3.66 -2.24 1.32
N SER A 104 -3.00 -1.08 1.31
CA SER A 104 -3.66 0.23 1.44
C SER A 104 -4.70 0.47 0.34
N SER A 105 -4.46 -0.05 -0.87
CA SER A 105 -5.41 0.04 -1.98
C SER A 105 -6.72 -0.67 -1.67
N HIS A 106 -6.65 -1.88 -1.12
CA HIS A 106 -7.85 -2.64 -0.73
C HIS A 106 -8.54 -2.03 0.50
N ALA A 107 -7.79 -1.41 1.40
CA ALA A 107 -8.36 -0.66 2.51
C ALA A 107 -9.16 0.56 2.01
N LEU A 108 -8.61 1.31 1.05
CA LEU A 108 -9.28 2.44 0.41
C LEU A 108 -10.57 2.00 -0.30
N PHE A 109 -10.47 0.99 -1.18
CA PHE A 109 -11.62 0.49 -1.91
C PHE A 109 -12.67 -0.12 -0.98
N GLY A 110 -12.25 -0.92 0.00
CA GLY A 110 -13.14 -1.48 1.00
C GLY A 110 -13.91 -0.38 1.72
N GLY A 111 -13.19 0.60 2.28
CA GLY A 111 -13.79 1.76 2.96
C GLY A 111 -14.82 2.50 2.10
N LEU A 112 -14.47 2.85 0.86
CA LEU A 112 -15.41 3.50 -0.06
C LEU A 112 -16.61 2.61 -0.38
N ILE A 113 -16.40 1.33 -0.71
CA ILE A 113 -17.49 0.40 -1.05
C ILE A 113 -18.46 0.27 0.12
N GLY A 114 -17.97 0.06 1.34
CA GLY A 114 -18.81 -0.08 2.52
C GLY A 114 -19.58 1.19 2.86
N ALA A 115 -18.92 2.35 2.78
CA ALA A 115 -19.55 3.65 3.01
C ALA A 115 -20.65 3.93 1.98
N THR A 116 -20.37 3.72 0.69
CA THR A 116 -21.34 3.94 -0.39
C THR A 116 -22.50 2.96 -0.33
N TRP A 117 -22.25 1.69 -0.01
CA TRP A 117 -23.32 0.69 0.10
C TRP A 117 -24.35 1.11 1.15
N ILE A 118 -23.90 1.47 2.36
CA ILE A 118 -24.82 1.85 3.43
C ILE A 118 -25.50 3.19 3.15
N ALA A 119 -24.76 4.18 2.66
CA ALA A 119 -25.32 5.53 2.49
C ALA A 119 -26.22 5.68 1.25
N SER A 120 -25.92 4.96 0.17
CA SER A 120 -26.54 5.18 -1.15
C SER A 120 -27.16 3.93 -1.77
N GLY A 121 -27.11 2.77 -1.09
CA GLY A 121 -27.68 1.52 -1.57
C GLY A 121 -26.69 0.65 -2.35
N ALA A 122 -27.05 -0.63 -2.53
CA ALA A 122 -26.21 -1.60 -3.24
C ALA A 122 -26.06 -1.27 -4.74
N ASP A 123 -27.03 -0.59 -5.33
CA ASP A 123 -27.03 -0.16 -6.73
C ASP A 123 -26.05 0.99 -7.01
N ALA A 124 -25.62 1.72 -5.98
CA ALA A 124 -24.57 2.73 -6.09
C ALA A 124 -23.16 2.12 -6.17
N VAL A 125 -23.01 0.80 -5.99
CA VAL A 125 -21.75 0.07 -6.10
C VAL A 125 -21.77 -0.81 -7.35
N HIS A 126 -20.79 -0.61 -8.23
CA HIS A 126 -20.64 -1.43 -9.43
C HIS A 126 -19.90 -2.73 -9.11
N PHE A 127 -20.59 -3.72 -8.55
CA PHE A 127 -19.96 -5.00 -8.14
C PHE A 127 -19.23 -5.73 -9.26
N GLY A 128 -19.70 -5.63 -10.52
CA GLY A 128 -18.96 -6.16 -11.67
C GLY A 128 -17.58 -5.51 -11.86
N SER A 129 -17.49 -4.19 -11.65
CA SER A 129 -16.22 -3.46 -11.62
C SER A 129 -15.39 -3.81 -10.40
N VAL A 130 -16.00 -4.02 -9.23
CA VAL A 130 -15.28 -4.48 -8.02
C VAL A 130 -14.59 -5.82 -8.29
N VAL A 131 -15.29 -6.78 -8.88
CA VAL A 131 -14.71 -8.08 -9.23
C VAL A 131 -13.59 -7.92 -10.26
N SER A 132 -13.87 -7.25 -11.38
CA SER A 132 -12.94 -7.17 -12.53
C SER A 132 -11.72 -6.27 -12.30
N LYS A 133 -11.87 -5.17 -11.55
CA LYS A 133 -10.81 -4.16 -11.35
C LYS A 133 -10.12 -4.27 -9.99
N ILE A 134 -10.72 -4.95 -9.01
CA ILE A 134 -10.15 -5.08 -7.66
C ILE A 134 -9.84 -6.55 -7.36
N LEU A 135 -10.85 -7.43 -7.30
CA LEU A 135 -10.66 -8.80 -6.80
C LEU A 135 -9.83 -9.68 -7.73
N ILE A 136 -10.10 -9.67 -9.04
CA ILE A 136 -9.32 -10.45 -10.01
C ILE A 136 -7.85 -10.00 -10.00
N PRO A 137 -7.53 -8.69 -10.14
CA PRO A 137 -6.16 -8.23 -10.05
C PRO A 137 -5.50 -8.50 -8.69
N ALA A 138 -6.27 -8.50 -7.58
CA ALA A 138 -5.75 -8.80 -6.24
C ALA A 138 -5.14 -10.20 -6.13
N VAL A 139 -5.74 -11.18 -6.83
CA VAL A 139 -5.31 -12.58 -6.86
C VAL A 139 -4.28 -12.81 -7.97
N ALA A 140 -4.52 -12.24 -9.16
CA ALA A 140 -3.65 -12.46 -10.31
C ALA A 140 -2.27 -11.81 -10.14
N SER A 141 -2.21 -10.60 -9.60
CA SER A 141 -0.96 -9.82 -9.52
C SER A 141 0.15 -10.44 -8.66
N PRO A 142 -0.10 -10.99 -7.43
CA PRO A 142 0.95 -11.68 -6.68
C PRO A 142 1.42 -12.96 -7.39
N LEU A 143 0.53 -13.66 -8.11
CA LEU A 143 0.87 -14.89 -8.84
C LEU A 143 1.75 -14.59 -10.05
N VAL A 144 1.39 -13.57 -10.84
CA VAL A 144 2.19 -13.13 -11.99
C VAL A 144 3.55 -12.63 -11.53
N ALA A 145 3.60 -11.75 -10.54
CA ALA A 145 4.84 -11.23 -9.99
C ALA A 145 5.70 -12.35 -9.37
N GLY A 146 5.07 -13.32 -8.70
CA GLY A 146 5.76 -14.47 -8.13
C GLY A 146 6.34 -15.40 -9.19
N LEU A 147 5.60 -15.68 -10.26
CA LEU A 147 6.09 -16.50 -11.38
C LEU A 147 7.26 -15.83 -12.09
N VAL A 148 7.13 -14.55 -12.42
CA VAL A 148 8.20 -13.77 -13.07
C VAL A 148 9.44 -13.71 -12.17
N ALA A 149 9.28 -13.46 -10.88
CA ALA A 149 10.39 -13.47 -9.93
C ALA A 149 11.02 -14.86 -9.75
N ALA A 150 10.24 -15.94 -9.78
CA ALA A 150 10.75 -17.31 -9.69
C ALA A 150 11.61 -17.67 -10.89
N VAL A 151 11.10 -17.42 -12.11
CA VAL A 151 11.84 -17.64 -13.36
C VAL A 151 13.06 -16.73 -13.41
N GLY A 152 12.91 -15.45 -13.09
CA GLY A 152 14.01 -14.48 -13.07
C GLY A 152 15.11 -14.89 -12.09
N THR A 153 14.75 -15.34 -10.89
CA THR A 153 15.71 -15.85 -9.91
C THR A 153 16.43 -17.08 -10.42
N PHE A 154 15.71 -18.06 -10.96
CA PHE A 154 16.30 -19.27 -11.53
C PHE A 154 17.34 -18.92 -12.61
N LEU A 155 17.00 -18.01 -13.52
CA LEU A 155 17.90 -17.56 -14.59
C LEU A 155 19.13 -16.83 -14.04
N VAL A 156 18.93 -15.92 -13.08
CA VAL A 156 20.03 -15.18 -12.44
C VAL A 156 21.03 -16.14 -11.82
N TYR A 157 20.58 -17.13 -11.03
CA TYR A 157 21.47 -18.11 -10.41
C TYR A 157 22.11 -19.05 -11.44
N LYS A 158 21.40 -19.41 -12.51
CA LYS A 158 21.95 -20.25 -13.58
C LYS A 158 23.05 -19.54 -14.36
N ILE A 159 22.86 -18.27 -14.71
CA ILE A 159 23.82 -17.47 -15.48
C ILE A 159 25.05 -17.13 -14.63
N THR A 160 24.86 -16.89 -13.33
CA THR A 160 25.94 -16.48 -12.42
C THR A 160 26.65 -17.65 -11.75
N ALA A 161 26.27 -18.90 -12.05
CA ALA A 161 26.83 -20.10 -11.43
C ALA A 161 28.34 -20.24 -11.62
N SER A 162 28.88 -19.77 -12.75
CA SER A 162 30.32 -19.82 -13.06
C SER A 162 31.08 -18.56 -12.63
N VAL A 163 30.40 -17.57 -12.05
CA VAL A 163 30.99 -16.27 -11.69
C VAL A 163 31.44 -16.30 -10.22
N ARG A 164 32.56 -15.61 -9.95
CA ARG A 164 33.13 -15.48 -8.60
C ARG A 164 32.13 -14.80 -7.65
N GLN A 165 31.88 -15.41 -6.49
CA GLN A 165 30.79 -15.02 -5.58
C GLN A 165 30.95 -13.60 -4.99
N ASP A 166 32.18 -13.11 -4.84
CA ASP A 166 32.46 -11.73 -4.43
C ASP A 166 32.02 -10.70 -5.49
N VAL A 167 32.21 -11.01 -6.77
CA VAL A 167 31.79 -10.17 -7.90
C VAL A 167 30.26 -10.17 -7.99
N VAL A 168 29.64 -11.35 -7.91
CA VAL A 168 28.18 -11.50 -7.84
C VAL A 168 27.62 -10.66 -6.70
N GLY A 169 28.13 -10.83 -5.48
CA GLY A 169 27.67 -10.09 -4.31
C GLY A 169 27.76 -8.57 -4.47
N LYS A 170 28.89 -8.05 -4.97
CA LYS A 170 29.08 -6.60 -5.19
C LYS A 170 28.15 -6.05 -6.27
N THR A 171 28.07 -6.72 -7.42
CA THR A 171 27.24 -6.27 -8.55
C THR A 171 25.75 -6.30 -8.18
N PHE A 172 25.28 -7.38 -7.54
CA PHE A 172 23.88 -7.49 -7.15
C PHE A 172 23.49 -6.56 -6.01
N LYS A 173 24.43 -6.10 -5.14
CA LYS A 173 24.13 -5.03 -4.19
C LYS A 173 23.74 -3.73 -4.90
N THR A 174 24.50 -3.33 -5.91
CA THR A 174 24.21 -2.13 -6.70
C THR A 174 22.95 -2.31 -7.54
N ALA A 175 22.80 -3.47 -8.20
CA ALA A 175 21.62 -3.78 -8.99
C ALA A 175 20.34 -3.78 -8.12
N GLN A 176 20.42 -4.35 -6.91
CA GLN A 176 19.30 -4.34 -5.97
C GLN A 176 18.96 -2.92 -5.49
N ALA A 177 19.95 -2.09 -5.19
CA ALA A 177 19.69 -0.69 -4.84
C ALA A 177 18.93 0.05 -5.97
N LEU A 178 19.27 -0.23 -7.23
CA LEU A 178 18.57 0.33 -8.39
C LEU A 178 17.16 -0.26 -8.57
N SER A 179 16.97 -1.57 -8.43
CA SER A 179 15.63 -2.19 -8.54
C SER A 179 14.70 -1.74 -7.42
N ALA A 180 15.17 -1.64 -6.18
CA ALA A 180 14.41 -1.08 -5.05
C ALA A 180 14.00 0.38 -5.30
N SER A 181 14.89 1.14 -5.95
CA SER A 181 14.60 2.51 -6.40
C SER A 181 13.49 2.52 -7.45
N LEU A 182 13.53 1.62 -8.43
CA LEU A 182 12.47 1.47 -9.44
C LEU A 182 11.13 1.05 -8.81
N VAL A 183 11.12 0.17 -7.81
CA VAL A 183 9.89 -0.16 -7.06
C VAL A 183 9.32 1.07 -6.36
N SER A 184 10.17 1.93 -5.78
CA SER A 184 9.71 3.18 -5.14
C SER A 184 9.12 4.16 -6.15
N LEU A 185 9.74 4.29 -7.32
CA LEU A 185 9.21 5.11 -8.41
C LEU A 185 7.85 4.57 -8.89
N ALA A 186 7.76 3.25 -9.10
CA ALA A 186 6.55 2.56 -9.51
C ALA A 186 5.42 2.71 -8.46
N HIS A 187 5.75 2.62 -7.18
CA HIS A 187 4.83 2.87 -6.08
C HIS A 187 4.31 4.31 -6.13
N GLY A 188 5.16 5.32 -6.29
CA GLY A 188 4.72 6.71 -6.45
C GLY A 188 3.78 6.91 -7.65
N THR A 189 4.11 6.29 -8.79
CA THR A 189 3.27 6.31 -10.00
C THR A 189 1.93 5.61 -9.80
N ASN A 190 1.82 4.63 -8.91
CA ASN A 190 0.59 3.85 -8.72
C ASN A 190 -0.28 4.34 -7.56
N ASP A 191 0.33 4.69 -6.43
CA ASP A 191 -0.33 4.88 -5.15
C ASP A 191 -0.70 6.32 -4.87
N ALA A 192 0.17 7.27 -5.21
CA ALA A 192 -0.15 8.70 -5.11
C ALA A 192 -1.40 9.04 -5.95
N GLN A 193 -1.53 8.39 -7.11
CA GLN A 193 -2.68 8.55 -8.00
C GLN A 193 -4.01 8.12 -7.39
N LYS A 194 -4.02 7.17 -6.45
CA LYS A 194 -5.28 6.73 -5.82
C LYS A 194 -5.85 7.86 -4.97
N THR A 195 -5.01 8.52 -4.20
CA THR A 195 -5.36 9.71 -3.41
C THR A 195 -5.75 10.87 -4.32
N MET A 196 -5.02 11.10 -5.43
CA MET A 196 -5.41 12.09 -6.42
C MET A 196 -6.81 11.82 -6.98
N GLY A 197 -7.12 10.56 -7.28
CA GLY A 197 -8.44 10.13 -7.76
C GLY A 197 -9.55 10.39 -6.74
N VAL A 198 -9.31 10.10 -5.45
CA VAL A 198 -10.28 10.36 -4.37
C VAL A 198 -10.54 11.85 -4.16
N ILE A 199 -9.49 12.68 -4.14
CA ILE A 199 -9.63 14.13 -4.03
C ILE A 199 -10.36 14.68 -5.26
N THR A 200 -10.02 14.22 -6.46
CA THR A 200 -10.67 14.65 -7.71
C THR A 200 -12.14 14.25 -7.74
N LEU A 201 -12.47 13.01 -7.34
CA LEU A 201 -13.85 12.54 -7.17
C LEU A 201 -14.62 13.45 -6.20
N THR A 202 -14.01 13.83 -5.08
CA THR A 202 -14.62 14.73 -4.10
C THR A 202 -14.94 16.09 -4.71
N LEU A 203 -13.97 16.68 -5.42
CA LEU A 203 -14.14 17.98 -6.08
C LEU A 203 -15.20 17.95 -7.19
N ILE A 204 -15.32 16.83 -7.91
CA ILE A 204 -16.38 16.62 -8.90
C ILE A 204 -17.74 16.49 -8.21
N SER A 205 -17.83 15.66 -7.16
CA SER A 205 -19.07 15.44 -6.41
C SER A 205 -19.59 16.70 -5.69
N SER A 206 -18.69 17.65 -5.36
CA SER A 206 -19.06 18.94 -4.79
C SER A 206 -19.39 20.01 -5.83
N GLY A 207 -19.29 19.70 -7.12
CA GLY A 207 -19.47 20.66 -8.23
C GLY A 207 -18.33 21.65 -8.40
N SER A 208 -17.18 21.45 -7.73
CA SER A 208 -16.01 22.32 -7.83
C SER A 208 -15.13 22.03 -9.04
N LEU A 209 -15.25 20.84 -9.62
CA LEU A 209 -14.66 20.44 -10.91
C LEU A 209 -15.73 19.82 -11.82
N ALA A 210 -15.57 19.99 -13.13
CA ALA A 210 -16.44 19.33 -14.10
C ALA A 210 -16.16 17.82 -14.15
N ALA A 211 -17.18 17.01 -14.42
CA ALA A 211 -17.03 15.57 -14.62
C ALA A 211 -15.98 15.26 -15.71
N GLY A 212 -15.16 14.24 -15.49
CA GLY A 212 -14.08 13.85 -16.40
C GLY A 212 -12.83 14.75 -16.38
N SER A 213 -12.78 15.76 -15.50
CA SER A 213 -11.58 16.58 -15.33
C SER A 213 -10.41 15.76 -14.79
N ALA A 214 -9.20 16.06 -15.30
CA ALA A 214 -7.97 15.52 -14.73
C ALA A 214 -7.68 16.14 -13.34
N PRO A 215 -6.93 15.44 -12.47
CA PRO A 215 -6.49 15.99 -11.19
C PRO A 215 -5.71 17.30 -11.38
N PRO A 216 -6.10 18.41 -10.72
CA PRO A 216 -5.34 19.65 -10.75
C PRO A 216 -3.91 19.46 -10.22
N LEU A 217 -2.97 20.31 -10.68
CA LEU A 217 -1.57 20.23 -10.27
C LEU A 217 -1.35 20.28 -8.75
N TRP A 218 -2.15 21.07 -8.02
CA TRP A 218 -2.05 21.14 -6.56
C TRP A 218 -2.43 19.80 -5.90
N VAL A 219 -3.37 19.04 -6.47
CA VAL A 219 -3.75 17.70 -5.99
C VAL A 219 -2.57 16.75 -6.19
N ILE A 220 -1.92 16.81 -7.35
CA ILE A 220 -0.73 16.00 -7.65
C ILE A 220 0.40 16.32 -6.67
N LEU A 221 0.69 17.61 -6.48
CA LEU A 221 1.75 18.08 -5.57
C LEU A 221 1.49 17.68 -4.12
N THR A 222 0.28 17.87 -3.62
CA THR A 222 -0.07 17.58 -2.23
C THR A 222 -0.10 16.09 -1.94
N ALA A 223 -0.69 15.26 -2.82
CA ALA A 223 -0.65 13.80 -2.71
C ALA A 223 0.79 13.28 -2.79
N GLY A 224 1.55 13.67 -3.82
CA GLY A 224 2.96 13.30 -3.96
C GLY A 224 3.82 13.67 -2.75
N THR A 225 3.56 14.83 -2.13
CA THR A 225 4.26 15.25 -0.91
C THR A 225 3.82 14.43 0.31
N ALA A 226 2.53 14.12 0.45
CA ALA A 226 2.00 13.33 1.56
C ALA A 226 2.57 11.90 1.56
N ILE A 227 2.51 11.21 0.42
CA ILE A 227 3.06 9.85 0.29
C ILE A 227 4.58 9.84 0.51
N ALA A 228 5.31 10.84 0.01
CA ALA A 228 6.76 10.96 0.21
C ALA A 228 7.12 11.21 1.68
N ALA A 229 6.38 12.09 2.36
CA ALA A 229 6.57 12.37 3.78
C ALA A 229 6.30 11.13 4.64
N GLY A 230 5.23 10.39 4.36
CA GLY A 230 4.96 9.10 4.99
C GLY A 230 6.10 8.12 4.75
N THR A 231 6.52 7.99 3.49
CA THR A 231 7.61 7.09 3.10
C THR A 231 8.91 7.36 3.87
N TYR A 232 9.25 8.64 4.05
CA TYR A 232 10.46 9.03 4.76
C TYR A 232 10.44 8.65 6.26
N LEU A 233 9.28 8.72 6.90
CA LEU A 233 9.12 8.25 8.29
C LEU A 233 9.28 6.72 8.40
N GLY A 234 8.88 6.03 7.33
CA GLY A 234 9.04 4.60 7.13
C GLY A 234 7.99 3.77 7.88
N GLY A 235 7.95 2.47 7.63
CA GLY A 235 7.02 1.53 8.26
C GLY A 235 7.77 0.47 9.04
N TRP A 236 8.62 0.84 9.99
CA TRP A 236 9.65 -0.06 10.56
C TRP A 236 9.12 -1.42 11.04
N ARG A 237 7.91 -1.47 11.61
CA ARG A 237 7.23 -2.73 11.99
C ARG A 237 6.98 -3.65 10.81
N ILE A 238 6.50 -3.12 9.70
CA ILE A 238 6.20 -3.87 8.47
C ILE A 238 7.51 -4.20 7.74
N ILE A 239 8.46 -3.27 7.70
CA ILE A 239 9.81 -3.50 7.15
C ILE A 239 10.47 -4.71 7.83
N GLN A 240 10.38 -4.79 9.16
CA GLN A 240 10.92 -5.92 9.92
C GLN A 240 10.22 -7.25 9.54
N THR A 241 8.91 -7.24 9.32
CA THR A 241 8.16 -8.43 8.88
C THR A 241 8.56 -8.85 7.46
N MET A 242 8.53 -7.93 6.50
CA MET A 242 8.80 -8.21 5.09
C MET A 242 10.26 -8.59 4.81
N GLY A 243 11.22 -7.98 5.52
CA GLY A 243 12.65 -8.16 5.23
C GLY A 243 13.24 -9.48 5.74
N LYS A 244 12.72 -10.05 6.83
CA LYS A 244 13.35 -11.22 7.49
C LYS A 244 12.41 -12.38 7.79
N LYS A 245 11.09 -12.21 7.72
CA LYS A 245 10.14 -13.24 8.15
C LYS A 245 9.55 -14.08 7.02
N ILE A 246 9.75 -13.74 5.74
CA ILE A 246 9.09 -14.41 4.60
C ILE A 246 10.01 -15.46 3.96
N THR A 247 11.22 -15.08 3.58
CA THR A 247 12.23 -15.95 2.96
C THR A 247 13.62 -15.46 3.35
N GLU A 248 14.61 -16.35 3.39
CA GLU A 248 16.01 -15.92 3.40
C GLU A 248 16.33 -15.29 2.05
N ILE A 249 16.57 -13.97 2.04
CA ILE A 249 16.77 -13.22 0.82
C ILE A 249 18.23 -12.80 0.67
N GLN A 250 18.81 -13.16 -0.47
CA GLN A 250 20.11 -12.65 -0.92
C GLN A 250 19.93 -11.56 -1.97
N THR A 251 20.99 -10.78 -2.24
CA THR A 251 20.93 -9.67 -3.19
C THR A 251 20.47 -10.06 -4.60
N PRO A 252 20.80 -11.25 -5.18
CA PRO A 252 20.27 -11.64 -6.48
C PRO A 252 18.77 -11.94 -6.48
N GLN A 253 18.26 -12.54 -5.39
CA GLN A 253 16.82 -12.77 -5.20
C GLN A 253 16.07 -11.45 -5.02
N GLY A 254 16.62 -10.55 -4.21
CA GLY A 254 16.09 -9.21 -4.01
C GLY A 254 15.97 -8.44 -5.32
N PHE A 255 17.03 -8.44 -6.14
CA PHE A 255 17.00 -7.83 -7.46
C PHE A 255 15.92 -8.43 -8.37
N ALA A 256 15.77 -9.76 -8.40
CA ALA A 256 14.75 -10.42 -9.21
C ALA A 256 13.32 -10.10 -8.73
N ALA A 257 13.08 -10.14 -7.41
CA ALA A 257 11.80 -9.81 -6.81
C ALA A 257 11.40 -8.35 -7.07
N GLU A 258 12.31 -7.41 -6.83
CA GLU A 258 12.07 -5.97 -7.00
C GLU A 258 11.88 -5.60 -8.46
N THR A 259 12.71 -6.12 -9.37
CA THR A 259 12.54 -5.89 -10.82
C THR A 259 11.20 -6.42 -11.31
N SER A 260 10.83 -7.64 -10.90
CA SER A 260 9.52 -8.23 -11.22
C SER A 260 8.37 -7.37 -10.70
N ALA A 261 8.47 -6.91 -9.45
CA ALA A 261 7.47 -6.06 -8.83
C ALA A 261 7.34 -4.71 -9.55
N ALA A 262 8.46 -4.03 -9.80
CA ALA A 262 8.49 -2.73 -10.48
C ALA A 262 7.88 -2.82 -11.88
N VAL A 263 8.25 -3.83 -12.68
CA VAL A 263 7.68 -4.04 -14.02
C VAL A 263 6.19 -4.31 -13.94
N THR A 264 5.74 -5.18 -13.03
CA THR A 264 4.31 -5.50 -12.86
C THR A 264 3.50 -4.27 -12.47
N ILE A 265 4.00 -3.46 -11.53
CA ILE A 265 3.33 -2.23 -11.08
C ILE A 265 3.28 -1.22 -12.21
N LEU A 266 4.40 -0.91 -12.86
CA LEU A 266 4.45 0.10 -13.94
C LEU A 266 3.58 -0.29 -15.14
N ALA A 267 3.62 -1.56 -15.55
CA ALA A 267 2.77 -2.06 -16.63
C ALA A 267 1.29 -1.91 -16.29
N SER A 268 0.91 -2.25 -15.07
CA SER A 268 -0.46 -2.08 -14.58
C SER A 268 -0.89 -0.62 -14.50
N SER A 269 -0.05 0.25 -13.95
CA SER A 269 -0.35 1.68 -13.83
C SER A 269 -0.50 2.33 -15.21
N HIS A 270 0.25 1.87 -16.22
CA HIS A 270 0.07 2.32 -17.60
C HIS A 270 -1.27 1.86 -18.19
N LEU A 271 -1.79 0.71 -17.77
CA LEU A 271 -3.13 0.23 -18.14
C LEU A 271 -4.25 0.87 -17.29
N GLY A 272 -3.92 1.75 -16.34
CA GLY A 272 -4.87 2.37 -15.43
C GLY A 272 -5.40 1.46 -14.31
N PHE A 273 -4.89 0.23 -14.20
CA PHE A 273 -5.31 -0.68 -13.13
C PHE A 273 -4.67 -0.31 -11.80
N ALA A 274 -5.51 -0.10 -10.79
CA ALA A 274 -5.11 0.19 -9.42
C ALA A 274 -4.71 -1.10 -8.68
N LEU A 275 -3.50 -1.58 -8.94
CA LEU A 275 -2.97 -2.77 -8.28
C LEU A 275 -2.52 -2.52 -6.84
N SER A 276 -2.57 -3.59 -6.05
CA SER A 276 -1.93 -3.67 -4.73
C SER A 276 -0.43 -3.92 -4.88
N THR A 277 0.35 -2.89 -4.62
CA THR A 277 1.82 -2.93 -4.49
C THR A 277 2.26 -3.93 -3.43
N THR A 278 1.56 -4.02 -2.30
CA THR A 278 1.84 -5.04 -1.26
C THR A 278 1.72 -6.46 -1.81
N HIS A 279 0.66 -6.78 -2.56
CA HIS A 279 0.49 -8.14 -3.09
C HIS A 279 1.55 -8.44 -4.15
N VAL A 280 1.80 -7.50 -5.06
CA VAL A 280 2.81 -7.65 -6.12
C VAL A 280 4.21 -7.85 -5.53
N CYS A 281 4.64 -7.00 -4.61
CA CYS A 281 5.97 -7.09 -3.99
C CYS A 281 6.11 -8.36 -3.15
N SER A 282 5.09 -8.70 -2.35
CA SER A 282 5.09 -9.93 -1.55
C SER A 282 5.12 -11.19 -2.43
N GLY A 283 4.34 -11.20 -3.51
CA GLY A 283 4.34 -12.27 -4.51
C GLY A 283 5.72 -12.42 -5.15
N GLY A 284 6.35 -11.32 -5.54
CA GLY A 284 7.73 -11.30 -6.05
C GLY A 284 8.75 -11.85 -5.05
N ILE A 285 8.66 -11.47 -3.77
CA ILE A 285 9.55 -11.99 -2.71
C ILE A 285 9.38 -13.50 -2.54
N ILE A 286 8.14 -13.98 -2.40
CA ILE A 286 7.83 -15.41 -2.27
C ILE A 286 8.32 -16.17 -3.51
N GLY A 287 8.04 -15.65 -4.70
CA GLY A 287 8.48 -16.20 -5.97
C GLY A 287 9.98 -16.31 -6.10
N SER A 288 10.72 -15.28 -5.67
CA SER A 288 12.19 -15.30 -5.63
C SER A 288 12.75 -16.33 -4.65
N GLY A 289 12.00 -16.66 -3.60
CA GLY A 289 12.30 -17.79 -2.71
C GLY A 289 12.17 -19.11 -3.45
N VAL A 290 11.01 -19.35 -4.08
CA VAL A 290 10.72 -20.57 -4.85
C VAL A 290 11.71 -20.79 -6.00
N GLY A 291 12.12 -19.72 -6.68
CA GLY A 291 13.05 -19.78 -7.82
C GLY A 291 14.50 -20.15 -7.47
N ARG A 292 14.86 -20.17 -6.18
CA ARG A 292 16.21 -20.52 -5.72
C ARG A 292 16.24 -21.93 -5.14
N LYS A 293 17.14 -22.77 -5.67
CA LYS A 293 17.38 -24.12 -5.14
C LYS A 293 17.81 -24.03 -3.66
N LEU A 294 17.10 -24.78 -2.79
CA LEU A 294 17.31 -24.86 -1.34
C LEU A 294 16.92 -23.61 -0.52
N ALA A 295 16.22 -22.63 -1.09
CA ALA A 295 15.73 -21.51 -0.29
C ALA A 295 14.52 -21.93 0.56
N GLU A 296 14.51 -21.53 1.82
CA GLU A 296 13.38 -21.76 2.73
C GLU A 296 12.35 -20.63 2.63
N VAL A 297 11.17 -20.96 2.09
CA VAL A 297 9.99 -20.09 2.14
C VAL A 297 9.16 -20.43 3.36
N ARG A 298 8.91 -19.43 4.22
CA ARG A 298 8.10 -19.60 5.43
C ARG A 298 6.62 -19.51 5.09
N TRP A 299 6.05 -20.60 4.60
CA TRP A 299 4.64 -20.70 4.18
C TRP A 299 3.62 -20.29 5.25
N GLY A 300 3.94 -20.51 6.54
CA GLY A 300 3.10 -20.04 7.64
C GLY A 300 2.97 -18.51 7.70
N VAL A 301 4.01 -17.76 7.33
CA VAL A 301 3.96 -16.30 7.25
C VAL A 301 3.21 -15.86 5.99
N ALA A 302 3.49 -16.50 4.84
CA ALA A 302 2.75 -16.24 3.60
C ALA A 302 1.23 -16.47 3.75
N GLY A 303 0.83 -17.54 4.46
CA GLY A 303 -0.58 -17.82 4.76
C GLY A 303 -1.24 -16.76 5.64
N ARG A 304 -0.54 -16.27 6.68
CA ARG A 304 -1.03 -15.15 7.52
C ARG A 304 -1.18 -13.87 6.70
N MET A 305 -0.29 -13.61 5.75
CA MET A 305 -0.37 -12.46 4.85
C MET A 305 -1.57 -12.59 3.91
N ALA A 306 -1.77 -13.76 3.29
CA ALA A 306 -2.92 -14.02 2.44
C ALA A 306 -4.25 -13.84 3.18
N LEU A 307 -4.32 -14.28 4.45
CA LEU A 307 -5.49 -14.04 5.30
C LEU A 307 -5.69 -12.54 5.57
N ALA A 308 -4.63 -11.81 5.90
CA ALA A 308 -4.70 -10.36 6.09
C ALA A 308 -5.18 -9.64 4.81
N TRP A 309 -4.74 -10.09 3.63
CA TRP A 309 -5.18 -9.54 2.34
C TRP A 309 -6.67 -9.80 2.10
N LEU A 310 -7.14 -11.03 2.34
CA LEU A 310 -8.55 -11.40 2.21
C LEU A 310 -9.43 -10.58 3.16
N CYS A 311 -9.00 -10.38 4.40
CA CYS A 311 -9.75 -9.63 5.40
C CYS A 311 -9.70 -8.10 5.21
N THR A 312 -8.74 -7.58 4.46
CA THR A 312 -8.52 -6.12 4.36
C THR A 312 -9.70 -5.38 3.75
N LEU A 313 -10.19 -5.85 2.60
CA LEU A 313 -11.31 -5.19 1.92
C LEU A 313 -12.61 -5.26 2.75
N PRO A 314 -13.05 -6.43 3.26
CA PRO A 314 -14.23 -6.52 4.11
C PRO A 314 -14.12 -5.73 5.41
N ALA A 315 -12.97 -5.78 6.09
CA ALA A 315 -12.83 -5.09 7.37
C ALA A 315 -12.84 -3.57 7.20
N ALA A 316 -12.15 -3.04 6.19
CA ALA A 316 -12.22 -1.60 5.88
C ALA A 316 -13.64 -1.20 5.43
N ALA A 317 -14.35 -2.06 4.70
CA ALA A 317 -15.75 -1.83 4.33
C ALA A 317 -16.67 -1.74 5.54
N VAL A 318 -16.51 -2.63 6.53
CA VAL A 318 -17.30 -2.57 7.77
C VAL A 318 -17.06 -1.25 8.52
N VAL A 319 -15.80 -0.82 8.65
CA VAL A 319 -15.50 0.45 9.34
C VAL A 319 -16.03 1.64 8.54
N GLY A 320 -15.88 1.64 7.21
CA GLY A 320 -16.43 2.67 6.33
C GLY A 320 -17.95 2.75 6.38
N ALA A 321 -18.62 1.59 6.41
CA ALA A 321 -20.07 1.46 6.57
C ALA A 321 -20.56 2.06 7.90
N ILE A 322 -19.91 1.72 9.02
CA ILE A 322 -20.24 2.28 10.34
C ILE A 322 -20.01 3.80 10.35
N ALA A 323 -18.91 4.27 9.78
CA ALA A 323 -18.60 5.70 9.67
C ALA A 323 -19.66 6.44 8.82
N ALA A 324 -20.16 5.82 7.75
CA ALA A 324 -21.17 6.40 6.89
C ALA A 324 -22.53 6.46 7.59
N GLU A 325 -22.92 5.39 8.30
CA GLU A 325 -24.14 5.33 9.10
C GLU A 325 -24.16 6.44 10.15
N VAL A 326 -23.08 6.59 10.93
CA VAL A 326 -23.00 7.68 11.93
C VAL A 326 -23.01 9.04 11.26
N SER A 327 -22.33 9.20 10.12
CA SER A 327 -22.32 10.46 9.37
C SER A 327 -23.67 10.83 8.76
N SER A 328 -24.58 9.86 8.57
CA SER A 328 -25.94 10.11 8.08
C SER A 328 -26.78 10.92 9.07
N SER A 329 -26.39 10.97 10.36
CA SER A 329 -27.02 11.80 11.41
C SER A 329 -26.74 13.31 11.26
N GLY A 330 -26.22 13.73 10.11
CA GLY A 330 -25.90 15.12 9.79
C GLY A 330 -24.53 15.56 10.30
N SER A 331 -24.32 16.88 10.37
CA SER A 331 -22.99 17.48 10.65
C SER A 331 -22.36 17.00 11.96
N ILE A 332 -23.17 16.76 12.99
CA ILE A 332 -22.69 16.26 14.29
C ILE A 332 -22.11 14.85 14.11
N GLY A 333 -22.81 13.98 13.37
CA GLY A 333 -22.34 12.64 13.05
C GLY A 333 -20.99 12.66 12.32
N THR A 334 -20.84 13.52 11.31
CA THR A 334 -19.57 13.66 10.58
C THR A 334 -18.42 14.11 11.49
N VAL A 335 -18.68 15.07 12.39
CA VAL A 335 -17.67 15.53 13.36
C VAL A 335 -17.31 14.42 14.35
N LEU A 336 -18.30 13.66 14.84
CA LEU A 336 -18.07 12.52 15.74
C LEU A 336 -17.19 11.45 15.07
N VAL A 337 -17.43 11.14 13.80
CA VAL A 337 -16.61 10.20 13.03
C VAL A 337 -15.17 10.70 12.91
N GLY A 338 -14.97 11.98 12.60
CA GLY A 338 -13.63 12.58 12.55
C GLY A 338 -12.90 12.54 13.90
N VAL A 339 -13.57 12.93 14.97
CA VAL A 339 -13.02 12.91 16.33
C VAL A 339 -12.69 11.47 16.77
N ALA A 340 -13.61 10.53 16.55
CA ALA A 340 -13.39 9.12 16.86
C ALA A 340 -12.20 8.55 16.06
N GLY A 341 -12.09 8.87 14.78
CA GLY A 341 -10.96 8.48 13.93
C GLY A 341 -9.62 8.99 14.47
N VAL A 342 -9.56 10.26 14.89
CA VAL A 342 -8.36 10.85 15.50
C VAL A 342 -8.02 10.18 16.84
N ILE A 343 -9.01 9.93 17.69
CA ILE A 343 -8.81 9.24 18.98
C ILE A 343 -8.27 7.83 18.75
N VAL A 344 -8.86 7.05 17.84
CA VAL A 344 -8.41 5.71 17.50
C VAL A 344 -6.98 5.74 16.96
N ALA A 345 -6.67 6.67 16.05
CA ALA A 345 -5.32 6.84 15.52
C ALA A 345 -4.31 7.18 16.63
N LEU A 346 -4.67 8.07 17.57
CA LEU A 346 -3.82 8.42 18.70
C LEU A 346 -3.62 7.24 19.66
N VAL A 347 -4.66 6.47 19.96
CA VAL A 347 -4.56 5.26 20.79
C VAL A 347 -3.63 4.24 20.14
N ILE A 348 -3.78 3.99 18.83
CA ILE A 348 -2.89 3.10 18.07
C ILE A 348 -1.45 3.61 18.13
N TYR A 349 -1.24 4.91 17.93
CA TYR A 349 0.09 5.52 18.00
C TYR A 349 0.71 5.35 19.39
N LEU A 350 -0.01 5.68 20.46
CA LEU A 350 0.46 5.54 21.84
C LEU A 350 0.76 4.08 22.18
N TRP A 351 -0.07 3.13 21.72
CA TRP A 351 0.19 1.71 21.90
C TRP A 351 1.47 1.28 21.16
N SER A 352 1.69 1.78 19.95
CA SER A 352 2.89 1.46 19.17
C SER A 352 4.19 1.85 19.89
N ARG A 353 4.14 2.87 20.77
CA ARG A 353 5.29 3.35 21.57
C ARG A 353 5.71 2.40 22.69
N ARG A 354 4.85 1.44 23.08
CA ARG A 354 5.19 0.44 24.11
C ARG A 354 6.29 -0.53 23.64
N ASN A 355 6.31 -0.85 22.34
CA ASN A 355 7.29 -1.75 21.72
C ASN A 355 7.89 -1.07 20.47
N PRO A 356 8.79 -0.09 20.63
CA PRO A 356 9.24 0.74 19.51
C PRO A 356 10.15 -0.04 18.55
N VAL A 357 9.76 -0.08 17.28
CA VAL A 357 10.61 -0.53 16.17
C VAL A 357 11.10 0.70 15.41
N THR A 358 12.40 0.84 15.24
CA THR A 358 13.10 1.99 14.67
C THR A 358 14.15 1.55 13.65
N ALA A 359 14.71 2.50 12.90
CA ALA A 359 15.81 2.23 11.99
C ALA A 359 17.04 1.55 12.65
N ALA A 360 17.22 1.71 13.97
CA ALA A 360 18.33 1.11 14.70
C ALA A 360 18.12 -0.38 15.03
N ASN A 361 16.87 -0.82 15.23
CA ASN A 361 16.54 -2.18 15.65
C ASN A 361 15.70 -2.97 14.64
N VAL A 362 15.35 -2.39 13.48
CA VAL A 362 14.55 -3.05 12.42
C VAL A 362 15.15 -4.38 11.95
N ASN A 363 16.47 -4.52 12.01
CA ASN A 363 17.19 -5.73 11.63
C ASN A 363 17.39 -6.72 12.79
N GLN A 364 17.01 -6.39 14.02
CA GLN A 364 17.03 -7.32 15.14
C GLN A 364 15.77 -8.19 15.08
N SER A 365 15.89 -9.51 15.22
CA SER A 365 14.73 -10.38 15.39
C SER A 365 14.02 -9.99 16.69
N SER A 366 12.69 -9.79 16.66
CA SER A 366 11.90 -9.60 17.87
C SER A 366 12.28 -10.66 18.93
N PRO A 367 12.29 -10.34 20.23
CA PRO A 367 12.46 -11.37 21.26
C PRO A 367 11.38 -12.44 21.03
N ALA A 368 11.82 -13.70 21.03
CA ALA A 368 11.02 -14.86 20.69
C ALA A 368 9.66 -14.84 21.40
N GLU A 369 8.59 -15.20 20.68
CA GLU A 369 7.39 -15.75 21.34
C GLU A 369 7.87 -16.83 22.31
N PRO A 370 7.41 -16.85 23.57
CA PRO A 370 7.75 -17.93 24.47
C PRO A 370 7.31 -19.22 23.78
N VAL A 371 8.27 -20.12 23.57
CA VAL A 371 8.02 -21.49 23.12
C VAL A 371 6.94 -22.02 24.05
N ALA A 372 5.74 -22.27 23.51
CA ALA A 372 4.71 -22.98 24.23
C ALA A 372 5.37 -24.28 24.71
N ALA A 373 5.59 -24.37 26.02
CA ALA A 373 6.11 -25.57 26.64
C ALA A 373 5.15 -26.69 26.25
N SER A 374 5.62 -27.60 25.41
CA SER A 374 4.97 -28.87 25.16
C SER A 374 4.86 -29.59 26.49
N ALA A 375 3.64 -29.67 27.03
CA ALA A 375 3.26 -30.63 28.06
C ALA A 375 2.71 -31.88 27.38
#